data_AF-A0A8S3SJM7-F1
#
_entry.id   AF-A0A8S3SJM7-F1
#
_cell.length_a   1.000
_cell.length_b   1.000
_cell.length_c   1.000
_cell.angle_alpha   90.00
_cell.angle_beta   90.00
_cell.angle_gamma   90.00
#
_symmetry.space_group_name_H-M   'P 1'
#
loop_
_entity.id
_entity.type
_entity.pdbx_description
1 polymer ?
#
loop_
_entity_poly.entity_id
_entity_poly.type
_entity_poly.pdbx_seq_one_letter_code
_entity_poly.pdbx_strand_id
1 'polypeptide(L)'
;MKPKSFTSKATSYGRNNEIKARNLYVQTAGHHVHDCGFVVNPRYPFIGATPDAKICDNGVAGIMEIKCPFSQRDNLITDAMQGADFCLELSENGPRLKINHDYFIQVQGQLLGTGSQFCDFVVYTKKDIHIERIYPDKAVMQNILNKLADFYFDHVHL
;
A
#
# COMPACT_ATOMS: atom_id res chain seq x y z
N MET A 1 -12.59 7.53 -22.66
CA MET A 1 -13.53 7.78 -21.54
C MET A 1 -12.84 8.68 -20.52
N LYS A 2 -13.47 9.76 -20.05
CA LYS A 2 -12.99 10.43 -18.83
C LYS A 2 -13.36 9.52 -17.66
N PRO A 3 -12.41 9.10 -16.80
CA PRO A 3 -12.75 8.30 -15.64
C PRO A 3 -13.75 9.09 -14.77
N LYS A 4 -14.86 8.46 -14.39
CA LYS A 4 -15.78 9.06 -13.40
C LYS A 4 -15.03 9.15 -12.09
N SER A 5 -14.98 10.34 -11.48
CA SER A 5 -14.38 10.47 -10.14
C SER A 5 -15.23 9.68 -9.14
N PHE A 6 -14.68 8.61 -8.57
CA PHE A 6 -15.28 7.93 -7.44
C PHE A 6 -15.01 8.73 -6.17
N THR A 7 -16.03 8.97 -5.35
CA THR A 7 -15.87 9.65 -4.07
C THR A 7 -16.85 9.07 -3.06
N SER A 8 -16.33 8.73 -1.90
CA SER A 8 -17.04 8.18 -0.74
C SER A 8 -16.52 8.83 0.54
N LYS A 9 -17.26 8.72 1.65
CA LYS A 9 -16.79 9.19 2.97
C LYS A 9 -15.42 8.61 3.33
N ALA A 10 -15.21 7.32 3.04
CA ALA A 10 -13.94 6.64 3.30
C ALA A 10 -12.79 7.19 2.44
N THR A 11 -13.00 7.34 1.13
CA THR A 11 -11.95 7.87 0.22
C THR A 11 -11.59 9.33 0.51
N SER A 12 -12.57 10.18 0.83
CA SER A 12 -12.30 11.56 1.24
C SER A 12 -11.60 11.63 2.59
N TYR A 13 -11.97 10.77 3.53
CA TYR A 13 -11.27 10.67 4.81
C TYR A 13 -9.80 10.25 4.62
N GLY A 14 -9.54 9.25 3.78
CA GLY A 14 -8.19 8.80 3.45
C GLY A 14 -7.31 9.94 2.95
N ARG A 15 -7.74 10.60 1.86
CA ARG A 15 -7.02 11.75 1.28
C ARG A 15 -6.74 12.87 2.27
N ASN A 16 -7.70 13.17 3.15
CA ASN A 16 -7.55 14.24 4.14
C ASN A 16 -6.60 13.90 5.31
N ASN A 17 -6.28 12.62 5.52
CA ASN A 17 -5.44 12.17 6.63
C ASN A 17 -4.11 11.59 6.19
N GLU A 18 -3.93 11.30 4.90
CA GLU A 18 -2.68 10.77 4.35
C GLU A 18 -1.46 11.63 4.71
N ILE A 19 -1.56 12.97 4.59
CA ILE A 19 -0.49 13.90 4.97
C ILE A 19 -0.17 13.79 6.47
N LYS A 20 -1.19 13.62 7.32
CA LYS A 20 -0.97 13.48 8.77
C LYS A 20 -0.27 12.16 9.10
N ALA A 21 -0.72 11.07 8.48
CA ALA A 21 -0.12 9.74 8.62
C ALA A 21 1.35 9.76 8.16
N ARG A 22 1.63 10.39 7.01
CA ARG A 22 2.98 10.54 6.46
C ARG A 22 3.89 11.35 7.38
N ASN A 23 3.40 12.48 7.91
CA ASN A 23 4.18 13.30 8.83
C ASN A 23 4.52 12.54 10.13
N LEU A 24 3.54 11.81 10.67
CA LEU A 24 3.77 10.98 11.85
C LEU A 24 4.75 9.84 11.55
N TYR A 25 4.65 9.21 10.38
CA TYR A 25 5.64 8.23 9.92
C TYR A 25 7.06 8.82 9.89
N VAL A 26 7.25 10.01 9.30
CA VAL A 26 8.58 10.64 9.23
C VAL A 26 9.14 10.91 10.62
N GLN A 27 8.30 11.33 11.57
CA GLN A 27 8.70 11.53 12.96
C GLN A 27 9.08 10.23 13.67
N THR A 28 8.39 9.13 13.38
CA THR A 28 8.60 7.83 14.04
C THR A 28 9.74 7.02 13.42
N ALA A 29 9.81 6.94 12.09
CA ALA A 29 10.77 6.09 11.36
C ALA A 29 12.04 6.85 10.95
N GLY A 30 11.97 8.18 10.78
CA GLY A 30 13.13 9.00 10.41
C GLY A 30 13.60 8.85 8.96
N HIS A 31 12.88 8.13 8.10
CA HIS A 31 13.26 7.96 6.69
C HIS A 31 12.89 9.17 5.84
N HIS A 32 13.63 9.38 4.74
CA HIS A 32 13.30 10.41 3.76
C HIS A 32 12.15 9.94 2.88
N VAL A 33 11.11 10.77 2.78
CA VAL A 33 9.89 10.49 2.03
C VAL A 33 9.73 11.53 0.91
N HIS A 34 9.45 11.06 -0.30
CA HIS A 34 9.26 11.88 -1.49
C HIS A 34 7.93 11.56 -2.16
N ASP A 35 7.29 12.57 -2.74
CA ASP A 35 6.08 12.37 -3.54
C ASP A 35 6.36 11.48 -4.76
N CYS A 36 5.34 10.72 -5.17
CA CYS A 36 5.35 10.00 -6.43
C CYS A 36 4.02 10.09 -7.17
N GLY A 37 4.10 10.08 -8.49
CA GLY A 37 2.94 9.89 -9.36
C GLY A 37 2.78 8.43 -9.78
N PHE A 38 2.08 8.23 -10.89
CA PHE A 38 1.96 6.92 -11.52
C PHE A 38 3.32 6.46 -12.08
N VAL A 39 3.70 5.23 -11.76
CA VAL A 39 4.93 4.57 -12.20
C VAL A 39 4.55 3.43 -13.13
N VAL A 40 5.16 3.38 -14.30
CA VAL A 40 5.03 2.26 -15.26
C VAL A 40 6.25 1.38 -15.16
N ASN A 41 6.05 0.06 -15.11
CA ASN A 41 7.16 -0.89 -15.11
C ASN A 41 7.86 -0.87 -16.49
N PRO A 42 9.18 -0.62 -16.56
CA PRO A 42 9.88 -0.50 -17.84
C PRO A 42 10.01 -1.83 -18.61
N ARG A 43 9.96 -2.97 -17.90
CA ARG A 43 10.02 -4.32 -18.49
C ARG A 43 8.65 -4.82 -18.91
N TYR A 44 7.60 -4.44 -18.19
CA TYR A 44 6.21 -4.84 -18.44
C TYR A 44 5.32 -3.60 -18.54
N PRO A 45 5.27 -2.89 -19.68
CA PRO A 45 4.62 -1.58 -19.80
C PRO A 45 3.11 -1.57 -19.55
N PHE A 46 2.47 -2.74 -19.54
CA PHE A 46 1.07 -2.91 -19.16
C PHE A 46 0.84 -2.95 -17.63
N ILE A 47 1.92 -2.91 -16.83
CA ILE A 47 1.87 -2.85 -15.37
C ILE A 47 2.26 -1.45 -14.93
N GLY A 48 1.42 -0.87 -14.09
CA GLY A 48 1.74 0.38 -13.40
C GLY A 48 1.15 0.44 -12.01
N ALA A 49 1.67 1.35 -11.20
CA ALA A 49 1.36 1.50 -9.80
C ALA A 49 1.40 2.98 -9.40
N THR A 50 0.57 3.35 -8.42
CA THR A 50 0.64 4.66 -7.76
C THR A 50 0.87 4.42 -6.27
N PRO A 51 2.13 4.32 -5.81
CA PRO A 51 2.42 4.38 -4.38
C PRO A 51 2.04 5.76 -3.81
N ASP A 52 1.79 5.81 -2.51
CA ASP A 52 1.51 7.08 -1.83
C ASP A 52 2.79 7.92 -1.69
N ALA A 53 3.95 7.25 -1.53
CA ALA A 53 5.25 7.91 -1.54
C ALA A 53 6.40 6.98 -1.93
N LYS A 54 7.55 7.57 -2.25
CA LYS A 54 8.86 6.90 -2.33
C LYS A 54 9.62 7.11 -1.02
N ILE A 55 10.36 6.10 -0.61
CA ILE A 55 11.16 6.10 0.61
C ILE A 55 12.63 5.88 0.23
N CYS A 56 13.53 6.61 0.88
CA CYS A 56 14.95 6.28 0.90
C CYS A 56 15.36 5.96 2.33
N ASP A 57 15.76 4.71 2.55
CA ASP A 57 16.29 4.23 3.82
C ASP A 57 17.73 3.76 3.59
N ASN A 58 18.71 4.53 4.07
CA ASN A 58 20.14 4.22 3.96
C ASN A 58 20.61 3.88 2.53
N GLY A 59 20.09 4.61 1.54
CA GLY A 59 20.43 4.41 0.13
C GLY A 59 19.62 3.31 -0.57
N VAL A 60 18.71 2.64 0.15
CA VAL A 60 17.79 1.66 -0.41
C VAL A 60 16.47 2.33 -0.78
N ALA A 61 16.07 2.17 -2.05
CA ALA A 61 14.81 2.66 -2.56
C ALA A 61 13.65 1.74 -2.15
N GLY A 62 12.67 2.32 -1.48
CA GLY A 62 11.39 1.71 -1.12
C GLY A 62 10.20 2.57 -1.53
N ILE A 63 9.01 2.09 -1.21
CA ILE A 63 7.74 2.80 -1.39
C ILE A 63 6.92 2.80 -0.10
N MET A 64 5.86 3.60 -0.07
CA MET A 64 4.90 3.68 1.03
C MET A 64 3.49 3.44 0.51
N GLU A 65 2.68 2.75 1.30
CA GLU A 65 1.24 2.64 1.12
C GLU A 65 0.55 2.93 2.45
N ILE A 66 -0.32 3.94 2.50
CA ILE A 66 -0.97 4.47 3.68
C ILE A 66 -2.46 4.14 3.65
N LYS A 67 -2.95 3.51 4.72
CA LYS A 67 -4.38 3.26 4.94
C LYS A 67 -4.87 4.04 6.16
N CYS A 68 -5.91 4.83 5.95
CA CYS A 68 -6.62 5.54 7.01
C CYS A 68 -8.07 4.99 7.11
N PRO A 69 -8.32 3.90 7.85
CA PRO A 69 -9.61 3.21 7.87
C PRO A 69 -10.70 4.09 8.53
N PHE A 70 -11.62 4.61 7.73
CA PHE A 70 -12.66 5.54 8.21
C PHE A 70 -13.55 4.97 9.31
N SER A 71 -13.90 3.67 9.24
CA SER A 71 -14.75 3.00 10.25
C SER A 71 -14.03 2.81 11.59
N GLN A 72 -12.69 2.71 11.59
CA GLN A 72 -11.87 2.43 12.77
C GLN A 72 -11.06 3.65 13.24
N ARG A 73 -11.27 4.81 12.61
CA ARG A 73 -10.49 6.04 12.81
C ARG A 73 -10.36 6.53 14.26
N ASP A 74 -11.32 6.20 15.13
CA ASP A 74 -11.39 6.70 16.51
C ASP A 74 -10.96 5.62 17.53
N ASN A 75 -10.56 4.42 17.07
CA ASN A 75 -10.12 3.28 17.88
C ASN A 75 -8.60 3.12 17.85
N LEU A 76 -8.04 2.46 18.86
CA LEU A 76 -6.67 1.94 18.77
C LEU A 76 -6.61 0.82 17.73
N ILE A 77 -5.47 0.66 17.07
CA ILE A 77 -5.28 -0.40 16.08
C ILE A 77 -5.47 -1.78 16.73
N THR A 78 -5.00 -1.98 17.96
CA THR A 78 -5.19 -3.23 18.71
C THR A 78 -6.65 -3.59 18.93
N ASP A 79 -7.53 -2.59 19.12
CA ASP A 79 -8.97 -2.80 19.27
C ASP A 79 -9.62 -3.07 17.92
N ALA A 80 -9.21 -2.32 16.89
CA ALA A 80 -9.71 -2.47 15.53
C ALA A 80 -9.44 -3.87 14.94
N MET A 81 -8.30 -4.49 15.31
CA MET A 81 -7.92 -5.84 14.90
C MET A 81 -8.85 -6.94 15.38
N GLN A 82 -9.68 -6.68 16.40
CA GLN A 82 -10.70 -7.64 16.85
C GLN A 82 -11.85 -7.76 15.83
N GLY A 83 -11.98 -6.81 14.90
CA GLY A 83 -12.92 -6.89 13.80
C GLY A 83 -12.42 -7.80 12.68
N ALA A 84 -13.26 -8.74 12.25
CA ALA A 84 -12.92 -9.68 11.17
C ALA A 84 -12.48 -8.99 9.87
N ASP A 85 -13.10 -7.85 9.55
CA ASP A 85 -12.87 -7.08 8.33
C ASP A 85 -11.64 -6.16 8.38
N PHE A 86 -10.92 -6.10 9.51
CA PHE A 86 -9.74 -5.26 9.61
C PHE A 86 -8.55 -5.86 8.84
N CYS A 87 -7.72 -5.02 8.22
CA CYS A 87 -6.64 -5.50 7.37
C CYS A 87 -5.47 -6.13 8.13
N LEU A 88 -5.29 -5.79 9.41
CA LEU A 88 -4.20 -6.34 10.23
C LEU A 88 -4.67 -7.54 11.06
N GLU A 89 -3.73 -8.43 11.36
CA GLU A 89 -3.85 -9.57 12.28
C GLU A 89 -2.67 -9.61 13.26
N LEU A 90 -2.86 -10.28 14.40
CA LEU A 90 -1.79 -10.44 15.37
C LEU A 90 -0.92 -11.64 14.97
N SER A 91 0.39 -11.43 14.91
CA SER A 91 1.39 -12.48 14.75
C SER A 91 2.29 -12.60 15.97
N GLU A 92 3.18 -13.58 15.98
CA GLU A 92 4.19 -13.76 17.03
C GLU A 92 5.05 -12.50 17.23
N ASN A 93 5.28 -11.73 16.16
CA ASN A 93 6.11 -10.51 16.19
C ASN A 93 5.27 -9.23 16.30
N GLY A 94 3.99 -9.33 16.67
CA GLY A 94 3.05 -8.21 16.76
C GLY A 94 2.13 -8.08 15.55
N PRO A 95 1.40 -6.95 15.42
CA PRO A 95 0.49 -6.70 14.31
C PRO A 95 1.19 -6.79 12.96
N ARG A 96 0.49 -7.33 11.96
CA ARG A 96 0.94 -7.39 10.56
C ARG A 96 -0.26 -7.41 9.61
N LEU A 97 -0.03 -7.08 8.35
CA LEU A 97 -1.02 -7.18 7.29
C LEU A 97 -1.33 -8.64 6.99
N LYS A 98 -2.63 -8.95 6.95
CA LYS A 98 -3.16 -10.26 6.56
C LYS A 98 -2.71 -10.60 5.14
N ILE A 99 -2.03 -11.72 4.97
CA ILE A 99 -1.49 -12.16 3.66
C ILE A 99 -2.59 -12.44 2.62
N ASN A 100 -3.80 -12.74 3.08
CA ASN A 100 -4.97 -13.00 2.24
C ASN A 100 -5.84 -11.75 1.99
N HIS A 101 -5.42 -10.59 2.49
CA HIS A 101 -6.14 -9.34 2.29
C HIS A 101 -5.72 -8.67 0.97
N ASP A 102 -6.66 -8.00 0.29
CA ASP A 102 -6.40 -7.37 -1.02
C ASP A 102 -5.26 -6.35 -0.99
N TYR A 103 -5.07 -5.66 0.14
CA TYR A 103 -3.94 -4.75 0.34
C TYR A 103 -2.57 -5.45 0.25
N PHE A 104 -2.47 -6.72 0.62
CA PHE A 104 -1.22 -7.47 0.45
C PHE A 104 -0.89 -7.67 -1.03
N ILE A 105 -1.90 -8.03 -1.83
CA ILE A 105 -1.77 -8.13 -3.29
C ILE A 105 -1.48 -6.76 -3.91
N GLN A 106 -2.12 -5.69 -3.42
CA GLN A 106 -1.86 -4.32 -3.84
C GLN A 106 -0.38 -3.95 -3.63
N VAL A 107 0.15 -4.18 -2.43
CA VAL A 107 1.55 -3.89 -2.09
C VAL A 107 2.51 -4.70 -2.98
N GLN A 108 2.27 -6.00 -3.14
CA GLN A 108 3.10 -6.84 -4.02
C GLN A 108 3.03 -6.37 -5.49
N GLY A 109 1.86 -5.91 -5.95
CA GLY A 109 1.69 -5.31 -7.28
C GLY A 109 2.45 -3.98 -7.43
N GLN A 110 2.48 -3.14 -6.39
CA GLN A 110 3.26 -1.90 -6.40
C GLN A 110 4.77 -2.17 -6.37
N LEU A 111 5.22 -3.18 -5.62
CA LEU A 111 6.61 -3.63 -5.63
C LEU A 111 7.02 -4.16 -7.00
N LEU A 112 6.18 -4.99 -7.64
CA LEU A 112 6.36 -5.43 -9.02
C LEU A 112 6.40 -4.24 -9.98
N GLY A 113 5.46 -3.30 -9.87
CA GLY A 113 5.34 -2.15 -10.77
C GLY A 113 6.52 -1.18 -10.69
N THR A 114 7.05 -0.96 -9.49
CA THR A 114 8.11 0.03 -9.25
C THR A 114 9.52 -0.55 -9.26
N GLY A 115 9.68 -1.86 -9.01
CA GLY A 115 10.98 -2.49 -8.79
C GLY A 115 11.64 -2.11 -7.45
N SER A 116 10.88 -1.51 -6.52
CA SER A 116 11.39 -1.10 -5.20
C SER A 116 11.72 -2.29 -4.31
N GLN A 117 12.66 -2.14 -3.39
CA GLN A 117 13.14 -3.25 -2.56
C GLN A 117 12.22 -3.58 -1.37
N PHE A 118 11.38 -2.62 -0.96
CA PHE A 118 10.44 -2.78 0.13
C PHE A 118 9.28 -1.78 0.01
N CYS A 119 8.20 -2.07 0.72
CA CYS A 119 7.09 -1.16 0.96
C CYS A 119 6.90 -1.01 2.46
N ASP A 120 6.91 0.20 2.99
CA ASP A 120 6.43 0.45 4.35
C ASP A 120 4.91 0.65 4.28
N PHE A 121 4.17 -0.36 4.72
CA PHE A 121 2.73 -0.35 4.83
C PHE A 121 2.32 0.32 6.13
N VAL A 122 1.56 1.41 6.03
CA VAL A 122 1.20 2.28 7.15
C VAL A 122 -0.30 2.21 7.38
N VAL A 123 -0.71 1.90 8.61
CA VAL A 123 -2.11 2.04 9.04
C VAL A 123 -2.18 3.14 10.09
N TYR A 124 -3.00 4.15 9.84
CA TYR A 124 -3.15 5.31 10.71
C TYR A 124 -4.59 5.46 11.20
N THR A 125 -4.75 5.53 12.52
CA THR A 125 -5.97 5.99 13.19
C THR A 125 -5.69 7.34 13.85
N LYS A 126 -6.71 7.99 14.42
CA LYS A 126 -6.47 9.19 15.25
C LYS A 126 -5.80 8.86 16.59
N LYS A 127 -5.67 7.58 16.95
CA LYS A 127 -5.14 7.12 18.24
C LYS A 127 -3.69 6.70 18.14
N ASP A 128 -3.32 6.03 17.06
CA ASP A 128 -2.02 5.40 16.88
C ASP A 128 -1.69 5.14 15.40
N ILE A 129 -0.46 4.69 15.16
CA ILE A 129 0.09 4.34 13.86
C ILE A 129 0.74 2.95 13.94
N HIS A 130 0.52 2.14 12.91
CA HIS A 130 1.23 0.89 12.67
C HIS A 130 2.04 1.02 11.39
N ILE A 131 3.28 0.54 11.42
CA ILE A 131 4.20 0.54 10.28
C ILE A 131 4.76 -0.88 10.17
N GLU A 132 4.54 -1.52 9.02
CA GLU A 132 5.10 -2.82 8.68
C GLU A 132 5.95 -2.67 7.41
N ARG A 133 7.19 -3.16 7.44
CA ARG A 133 7.99 -3.28 6.23
C ARG A 133 7.71 -4.60 5.53
N ILE A 134 7.18 -4.52 4.32
CA ILE A 134 6.85 -5.65 3.45
C ILE A 134 7.88 -5.75 2.33
N TYR A 135 8.40 -6.96 2.12
CA TYR A 135 9.37 -7.26 1.07
C TYR A 135 8.72 -7.95 -0.14
N PRO A 136 9.37 -7.91 -1.31
CA PRO A 136 8.88 -8.59 -2.51
C PRO A 136 8.78 -10.11 -2.31
N ASP A 137 7.59 -10.66 -2.55
CA ASP A 137 7.34 -12.10 -2.63
C ASP A 137 7.31 -12.52 -4.10
N LYS A 138 8.35 -13.25 -4.52
CA LYS A 138 8.52 -13.66 -5.93
C LYS A 138 7.37 -14.53 -6.44
N ALA A 139 6.82 -15.41 -5.60
CA ALA A 139 5.76 -16.31 -6.02
C ALA A 139 4.46 -15.54 -6.23
N VAL A 140 4.13 -14.64 -5.29
CA VAL A 140 2.94 -13.77 -5.40
C VAL A 140 3.06 -12.81 -6.58
N MET A 141 4.21 -12.15 -6.75
CA MET A 141 4.43 -11.25 -7.88
C MET A 141 4.37 -11.97 -9.23
N GLN A 142 4.89 -13.20 -9.33
CA GLN A 142 4.80 -13.98 -10.57
C GLN A 142 3.33 -14.31 -10.90
N ASN A 143 2.52 -14.65 -9.89
CA ASN A 143 1.09 -14.88 -10.08
C ASN A 143 0.36 -13.60 -10.54
N ILE A 144 0.68 -12.45 -9.93
CA ILE A 144 0.14 -11.14 -10.35
C ILE A 144 0.52 -10.85 -11.81
N LEU A 145 1.81 -11.00 -12.16
CA LEU A 145 2.31 -10.78 -13.51
C LEU A 145 1.56 -11.63 -14.54
N ASN A 146 1.42 -12.93 -14.30
CA ASN A 146 0.73 -13.83 -15.22
C ASN A 146 -0.71 -13.39 -15.45
N LYS A 147 -1.47 -13.13 -14.38
CA LYS A 147 -2.87 -12.70 -14.48
C LYS A 147 -3.05 -11.37 -15.21
N LEU A 148 -2.15 -10.41 -14.97
CA LEU A 148 -2.19 -9.11 -15.65
C LEU A 148 -1.79 -9.22 -17.13
N ALA A 149 -0.83 -10.10 -17.45
CA ALA A 149 -0.42 -10.37 -18.82
C ALA A 149 -1.58 -11.00 -19.60
N ASP A 150 -2.20 -12.07 -19.07
CA ASP A 150 -3.35 -12.73 -19.69
C ASP A 150 -4.46 -11.70 -19.97
N PHE A 151 -4.86 -10.91 -18.96
CA PHE A 151 -5.88 -9.88 -19.12
C PHE A 151 -5.53 -8.84 -20.20
N TYR A 152 -4.28 -8.36 -20.21
CA TYR A 152 -3.86 -7.33 -21.16
C TYR A 152 -3.86 -7.85 -22.60
N PHE A 153 -3.30 -9.03 -22.84
CA PHE A 153 -3.19 -9.59 -24.19
C PHE A 153 -4.51 -10.15 -24.71
N ASP A 154 -5.39 -10.63 -23.83
CA ASP A 154 -6.70 -11.16 -24.24
C ASP A 154 -7.76 -10.06 -24.46
N HIS A 155 -7.60 -8.88 -23.83
CA HIS A 155 -8.68 -7.88 -23.78
C HIS A 155 -8.29 -6.43 -24.11
N VAL A 156 -7.01 -6.06 -24.09
CA VAL A 156 -6.57 -4.65 -24.22
C VAL A 156 -5.67 -4.40 -25.42
N HIS A 157 -4.79 -5.34 -25.76
CA HIS A 157 -3.78 -5.17 -26.82
C HIS A 157 -4.33 -5.18 -28.26
N LEU A 158 -5.64 -5.36 -28.44
CA LEU A 158 -6.32 -5.45 -29.75
C LEU A 158 -6.73 -4.09 -30.31
#